data_AF-A0AAN7ZEV7-F1
#
_entry.id   AF-A0AAN7ZEV7-F1
#
_cell.length_a   1.000
_cell.length_b   1.000
_cell.length_c   1.000
_cell.angle_alpha   90.00
_cell.angle_beta   90.00
_cell.angle_gamma   90.00
#
_symmetry.space_group_name_H-M   'P 1'
#
loop_
_entity.id
_entity.type
_entity.pdbx_description
1 polymer ?
#
loop_
_entity_poly.entity_id
_entity_poly.type
_entity_poly.pdbx_seq_one_letter_code
_entity_poly.pdbx_strand_id
1 'polypeptide(L)'
;MLPRCDTFKEVIFVPRLVAYNESFIPGGKNPKVPPFAAVWHEAIAGRSKKEIISAFYQYFLHIRDVKHIILWVDNCSAQNKNWCIYSFFLYLVNCDEVALNDLELKYFETGHTFIAADSFHHAVENSLKRKGKVYDFNDYLDAVSDSYKGVNVVQMNENSFYVWEDHTSQYKLNKITPRPYLNSI
;
A
#
# COMPACT_ATOMS: atom_id res chain seq x y z
N MET A 1 23.12 -3.83 44.15
CA MET A 1 22.28 -2.71 43.67
C MET A 1 22.77 -2.36 42.28
N LEU A 2 21.90 -2.50 41.29
CA LEU A 2 22.19 -2.19 39.88
C LEU A 2 21.59 -0.80 39.54
N PRO A 3 22.16 -0.07 38.57
CA PRO A 3 21.74 1.30 38.29
C PRO A 3 20.30 1.32 37.78
N ARG A 4 19.47 2.19 38.36
CA ARG A 4 18.11 2.45 37.90
C ARG A 4 18.20 3.13 36.53
N CYS A 5 17.42 2.65 35.56
CA CYS A 5 17.08 3.45 34.38
C CYS A 5 16.57 4.81 34.87
N ASP A 6 17.11 5.89 34.31
CA ASP A 6 16.72 7.25 34.66
C ASP A 6 15.20 7.39 34.55
N THR A 7 14.61 7.68 35.70
CA THR A 7 13.23 8.13 35.83
C THR A 7 13.11 9.49 35.17
N PHE A 8 12.98 9.55 33.85
CA PHE A 8 12.31 10.68 33.22
C PHE A 8 10.83 10.60 33.60
N LYS A 9 10.52 11.11 34.80
CA LYS A 9 9.17 11.51 35.21
C LYS A 9 8.79 12.82 34.53
N GLU A 10 8.96 12.88 33.22
CA GLU A 10 8.36 13.92 32.38
C GLU A 10 7.39 13.19 31.46
N VAL A 11 6.10 13.40 31.70
CA VAL A 11 5.07 12.93 30.79
C VAL A 11 5.13 13.84 29.57
N ILE A 12 5.86 13.42 28.55
CA ILE A 12 5.92 14.13 27.28
C ILE A 12 4.71 13.71 26.44
N PHE A 13 3.74 14.60 26.31
CA PHE A 13 2.60 14.43 25.40
C PHE A 13 3.02 14.87 23.99
N VAL A 14 3.70 14.00 23.27
CA VAL A 14 3.95 14.18 21.82
C VAL A 14 3.03 13.28 21.01
N PRO A 15 2.47 13.76 19.89
CA PRO A 15 1.77 12.89 18.96
C PRO A 15 2.73 11.82 18.46
N ARG A 16 2.23 10.59 18.32
CA ARG A 16 3.00 9.50 17.71
C ARG A 16 3.07 9.75 16.21
N LEU A 17 4.27 9.61 15.65
CA LEU A 17 4.47 9.66 14.22
C LEU A 17 3.60 8.58 13.54
N VAL A 18 2.74 8.98 12.62
CA VAL A 18 1.92 8.06 11.85
C VAL A 18 2.76 7.48 10.71
N ALA A 19 2.96 6.16 10.74
CA ALA A 19 3.56 5.40 9.66
C ALA A 19 2.47 4.75 8.80
N TYR A 20 2.69 4.75 7.49
CA TYR A 20 1.84 4.11 6.49
C TYR A 20 2.61 2.96 5.84
N ASN A 21 1.90 1.88 5.53
CA ASN A 21 2.48 0.66 4.97
C ASN A 21 1.49 0.08 3.97
N GLU A 22 1.77 0.28 2.69
CA GLU A 22 1.02 -0.31 1.58
C GLU A 22 1.71 -1.61 1.16
N SER A 23 1.02 -2.74 1.28
CA SER A 23 1.61 -4.06 1.10
C SER A 23 1.05 -4.81 -0.10
N PHE A 24 1.94 -5.40 -0.89
CA PHE A 24 1.64 -6.20 -2.06
C PHE A 24 2.09 -7.62 -1.80
N ILE A 25 1.13 -8.48 -1.44
CA ILE A 25 1.40 -9.85 -1.02
C ILE A 25 1.04 -10.80 -2.16
N PRO A 26 2.00 -11.58 -2.67
CA PRO A 26 1.74 -12.49 -3.78
C PRO A 26 0.84 -13.65 -3.32
N GLY A 27 -0.19 -13.93 -4.11
CA GLY A 27 -1.10 -15.05 -3.87
C GLY A 27 -0.57 -16.39 -4.40
N GLY A 28 -1.10 -17.51 -3.87
CA GLY A 28 -0.84 -18.86 -4.36
C GLY A 28 0.30 -19.61 -3.65
N LYS A 29 0.54 -20.85 -4.08
CA LYS A 29 1.63 -21.70 -3.57
C LYS A 29 2.91 -21.39 -4.36
N ASN A 30 4.01 -21.08 -3.66
CA ASN A 30 5.31 -20.70 -4.24
C ASN A 30 5.25 -19.43 -5.12
N PRO A 31 5.08 -18.26 -4.51
CA PRO A 31 5.07 -17.01 -5.24
C PRO A 31 6.41 -16.75 -5.93
N LYS A 32 6.36 -16.26 -7.17
CA LYS A 32 7.55 -15.92 -7.97
C LYS A 32 8.16 -14.57 -7.60
N VAL A 33 7.37 -13.70 -6.99
CA VAL A 33 7.75 -12.36 -6.54
C VAL A 33 7.74 -12.38 -5.01
N PRO A 34 8.71 -11.77 -4.32
CA PRO A 34 8.64 -11.63 -2.87
C PRO A 34 7.49 -10.70 -2.45
N PRO A 35 7.00 -10.81 -1.20
CA PRO A 35 6.16 -9.77 -0.62
C PRO A 35 6.84 -8.41 -0.69
N PHE A 36 6.08 -7.36 -0.95
CA PHE A 36 6.60 -6.01 -1.06
C PHE A 36 5.82 -5.08 -0.12
N ALA A 37 6.52 -4.20 0.58
CA ALA A 37 5.95 -3.22 1.47
C ALA A 37 6.52 -1.84 1.15
N ALA A 38 5.67 -0.93 0.67
CA ALA A 38 5.99 0.48 0.51
C ALA A 38 5.63 1.21 1.81
N VAL A 39 6.65 1.77 2.48
CA VAL A 39 6.51 2.32 3.83
C VAL A 39 6.95 3.79 3.85
N TRP A 40 6.14 4.65 4.46
CA TRP A 40 6.47 6.06 4.68
C TRP A 40 5.81 6.57 5.96
N HIS A 41 6.06 7.83 6.30
CA HIS A 41 5.42 8.48 7.43
C HIS A 41 4.83 9.84 7.04
N GLU A 42 3.93 10.34 7.88
CA GLU A 42 3.16 11.56 7.62
C GLU A 42 4.01 12.81 7.37
N ALA A 43 5.23 12.87 7.93
CA ALA A 43 6.14 13.99 7.67
C ALA A 43 6.75 14.03 6.25
N ILE A 44 6.66 12.94 5.47
CA ILE A 44 7.06 12.91 4.06
C ILE A 44 5.85 13.18 3.17
N ALA A 45 4.78 12.41 3.35
CA ALA A 45 3.56 12.52 2.58
C ALA A 45 2.35 11.99 3.35
N GLY A 46 1.15 12.42 2.95
CA GLY A 46 -0.11 11.96 3.52
C GLY A 46 -0.51 10.56 3.05
N ARG A 47 -1.82 10.27 3.14
CA ARG A 47 -2.44 9.00 2.71
C ARG A 47 -3.66 9.25 1.82
N SER A 48 -3.57 10.21 0.89
CA SER A 48 -4.63 10.41 -0.10
C SER A 48 -4.48 9.39 -1.24
N LYS A 49 -5.46 9.36 -2.15
CA LYS A 49 -5.42 8.47 -3.32
C LYS A 49 -4.13 8.60 -4.15
N LYS A 50 -3.52 9.79 -4.21
CA LYS A 50 -2.29 10.04 -4.99
C LYS A 50 -1.06 9.36 -4.37
N GLU A 51 -0.94 9.41 -3.05
CA GLU A 51 0.16 8.76 -2.34
C GLU A 51 0.04 7.23 -2.43
N ILE A 52 -1.19 6.71 -2.30
CA ILE A 52 -1.46 5.28 -2.52
C ILE A 52 -1.06 4.86 -3.94
N ILE A 53 -1.48 5.60 -4.97
CA ILE A 53 -1.10 5.30 -6.37
C ILE A 53 0.42 5.34 -6.55
N SER A 54 1.12 6.25 -5.87
CA SER A 54 2.59 6.30 -5.91
C SER A 54 3.22 5.04 -5.29
N ALA A 55 2.63 4.47 -4.24
CA ALA A 55 3.05 3.18 -3.69
C ALA A 55 2.80 2.02 -4.68
N PHE A 56 1.66 2.02 -5.39
CA PHE A 56 1.42 1.08 -6.50
C PHE A 56 2.50 1.22 -7.58
N TYR A 57 2.81 2.44 -7.99
CA TYR A 57 3.83 2.70 -9.01
C TYR A 57 5.21 2.16 -8.61
N GLN A 58 5.64 2.37 -7.36
CA GLN A 58 6.87 1.76 -6.83
C GLN A 58 6.85 0.23 -6.89
N TYR A 59 5.71 -0.39 -6.57
CA TYR A 59 5.55 -1.84 -6.70
C TYR A 59 5.68 -2.30 -8.16
N PHE A 60 5.00 -1.65 -9.11
CA PHE A 60 5.08 -2.01 -10.52
C PHE A 60 6.48 -1.82 -11.11
N LEU A 61 7.23 -0.79 -10.68
CA LEU A 61 8.63 -0.63 -11.03
C LEU A 61 9.50 -1.76 -10.45
N HIS A 62 9.19 -2.25 -9.24
CA HIS A 62 9.88 -3.40 -8.66
C HIS A 62 9.66 -4.68 -9.47
N ILE A 63 8.48 -4.86 -10.05
CA ILE A 63 8.13 -6.00 -10.92
C ILE A 63 8.08 -5.64 -12.41
N ARG A 64 8.89 -4.66 -12.83
CA ARG A 64 8.88 -4.04 -14.17
C ARG A 64 8.82 -5.01 -15.35
N ASP A 65 9.40 -6.19 -15.24
CA ASP A 65 9.53 -7.13 -16.35
C ASP A 65 8.33 -8.11 -16.46
N VAL A 66 7.34 -7.99 -15.57
CA VAL A 66 6.14 -8.85 -15.55
C VAL A 66 5.10 -8.36 -16.57
N LYS A 67 4.74 -9.22 -17.53
CA LYS A 67 3.83 -8.88 -18.63
C LYS A 67 2.34 -9.01 -18.30
N HIS A 68 1.98 -9.90 -17.38
CA HIS A 68 0.59 -10.22 -17.06
C HIS A 68 0.44 -10.24 -15.54
N ILE A 69 -0.45 -9.39 -15.02
CA ILE A 69 -0.65 -9.23 -13.58
C ILE A 69 -2.13 -9.37 -13.27
N ILE A 70 -2.44 -10.18 -12.26
CA ILE A 70 -3.77 -10.26 -11.65
C ILE A 70 -3.64 -9.64 -10.27
N LEU A 71 -4.28 -8.49 -10.06
CA LEU A 71 -4.35 -7.85 -8.75
C LEU A 71 -5.65 -8.20 -8.07
N TRP A 72 -5.53 -8.74 -6.86
CA TRP A 72 -6.65 -8.92 -5.95
C TRP A 72 -6.65 -7.74 -4.98
N VAL A 73 -7.71 -6.95 -5.01
CA VAL A 73 -7.82 -5.68 -4.26
C VAL A 73 -9.08 -5.65 -3.42
N ASP A 74 -9.01 -4.97 -2.28
CA ASP A 74 -10.18 -4.74 -1.44
C ASP A 74 -11.14 -3.72 -2.09
N ASN A 75 -12.37 -3.64 -1.58
CA ASN A 75 -13.39 -2.71 -2.08
C ASN A 75 -13.27 -1.30 -1.46
N CYS A 76 -12.12 -0.91 -0.92
CA CYS A 76 -11.94 0.40 -0.31
C CYS A 76 -11.98 1.51 -1.36
N SER A 77 -13.09 2.25 -1.45
CA SER A 77 -13.27 3.31 -2.47
C SER A 77 -12.24 4.43 -2.37
N ALA A 78 -11.84 4.80 -1.16
CA ALA A 78 -10.85 5.85 -0.93
C ALA A 78 -9.45 5.49 -1.47
N GLN A 79 -9.12 4.19 -1.54
CA GLN A 79 -7.76 3.70 -1.83
C GLN A 79 -7.72 2.95 -3.15
N ASN A 80 -8.48 1.86 -3.25
CA ASN A 80 -8.31 0.83 -4.27
C ASN A 80 -9.46 0.77 -5.28
N LYS A 81 -10.51 1.58 -5.09
CA LYS A 81 -11.69 1.62 -5.97
C LYS A 81 -12.16 3.05 -6.26
N ASN A 82 -11.32 3.80 -6.97
CA ASN A 82 -11.62 5.16 -7.44
C ASN A 82 -11.10 5.42 -8.87
N TRP A 83 -11.58 6.49 -9.47
CA TRP A 83 -11.24 6.83 -10.86
C TRP A 83 -9.78 7.24 -11.08
N CYS A 84 -9.10 7.75 -10.05
CA CYS A 84 -7.69 8.11 -10.13
C CYS A 84 -6.82 6.86 -10.28
N ILE A 85 -7.06 5.80 -9.49
CA ILE A 85 -6.30 4.55 -9.61
C ILE A 85 -6.58 3.84 -10.95
N TYR A 86 -7.81 3.89 -11.47
CA TYR A 86 -8.11 3.33 -12.79
C TYR A 86 -7.43 4.12 -13.92
N SER A 87 -7.36 5.44 -13.81
CA SER A 87 -6.62 6.28 -14.76
C SER A 87 -5.13 5.94 -14.75
N PHE A 88 -4.57 5.70 -13.56
CA PHE A 88 -3.21 5.23 -13.39
C PHE A 88 -2.96 3.84 -13.98
N PHE A 89 -3.87 2.88 -13.80
CA PHE A 89 -3.74 1.55 -14.41
C PHE A 89 -3.74 1.60 -15.94
N LEU A 90 -4.55 2.50 -16.53
CA LEU A 90 -4.48 2.75 -17.98
C LEU A 90 -3.12 3.32 -18.38
N TYR A 91 -2.56 4.27 -17.62
CA TYR A 91 -1.22 4.78 -17.86
C TYR A 91 -0.17 3.65 -17.82
N LEU A 92 -0.22 2.78 -16.81
CA LEU A 92 0.76 1.70 -16.64
C LEU A 92 0.83 0.72 -17.80
N VAL A 93 -0.30 0.37 -18.41
CA VAL A 93 -0.33 -0.55 -19.57
C VAL A 93 0.18 0.13 -20.86
N ASN A 94 0.27 1.47 -20.86
CA ASN A 94 0.67 2.27 -22.02
C ASN A 94 2.02 2.98 -21.84
N CYS A 95 2.75 2.74 -20.75
CA CYS A 95 4.05 3.36 -20.50
C CYS A 95 5.21 2.39 -20.78
N ASP A 96 6.36 2.93 -21.16
CA ASP A 96 7.57 2.14 -21.48
C ASP A 96 8.39 1.75 -20.24
N GLU A 97 7.99 2.21 -19.05
CA GLU A 97 8.70 1.99 -17.79
C GLU A 97 8.49 0.58 -17.24
N VAL A 98 7.40 -0.08 -17.63
CA VAL A 98 7.05 -1.45 -17.27
C VAL A 98 6.66 -2.24 -18.52
N ALA A 99 6.96 -3.54 -18.54
CA ALA A 99 6.64 -4.44 -19.65
C ALA A 99 5.19 -4.97 -19.60
N LEU A 100 4.30 -4.28 -18.89
CA LEU A 100 2.95 -4.73 -18.57
C LEU A 100 2.05 -4.67 -19.80
N ASN A 101 1.56 -5.83 -20.25
CA ASN A 101 0.65 -5.94 -21.38
C ASN A 101 -0.82 -6.09 -20.93
N ASP A 102 -1.04 -6.78 -19.81
CA ASP A 102 -2.37 -7.12 -19.31
C ASP A 102 -2.44 -6.98 -17.78
N LEU A 103 -3.46 -6.28 -17.31
CA LEU A 103 -3.75 -6.08 -15.90
C LEU A 103 -5.20 -6.46 -15.60
N GLU A 104 -5.39 -7.56 -14.90
CA GLU A 104 -6.70 -8.02 -14.44
C GLU A 104 -6.93 -7.58 -12.99
N LEU A 105 -8.00 -6.82 -12.73
CA LEU A 105 -8.38 -6.39 -11.38
C LEU A 105 -9.53 -7.26 -10.86
N LYS A 106 -9.32 -7.92 -9.71
CA LYS A 106 -10.32 -8.74 -9.03
C LYS A 106 -10.65 -8.12 -7.67
N TYR A 107 -11.93 -7.85 -7.46
CA TYR A 107 -12.46 -7.37 -6.18
C TYR A 107 -13.11 -8.53 -5.42
N PHE A 108 -12.87 -8.60 -4.12
CA PHE A 108 -13.51 -9.59 -3.25
C PHE A 108 -15.01 -9.30 -3.09
N GLU A 109 -15.80 -10.36 -2.93
CA GLU A 109 -17.21 -10.24 -2.55
C GLU A 109 -17.35 -9.76 -1.09
N THR A 110 -18.40 -8.99 -0.83
CA THR A 110 -18.70 -8.48 0.51
C THR A 110 -18.91 -9.65 1.48
N GLY A 111 -18.12 -9.72 2.55
CA GLY A 111 -18.18 -10.77 3.57
C GLY A 111 -17.06 -11.81 3.51
N HIS A 112 -16.23 -11.80 2.45
CA HIS A 112 -15.07 -12.68 2.28
C HIS A 112 -13.76 -11.89 2.15
N THR A 113 -13.55 -10.93 3.05
CA THR A 113 -12.51 -9.89 2.93
C THR A 113 -11.12 -10.33 3.42
N PHE A 114 -10.92 -11.58 3.85
CA PHE A 114 -9.62 -12.00 4.35
C PHE A 114 -8.61 -12.12 3.21
N ILE A 115 -7.75 -11.10 3.08
CA ILE A 115 -6.73 -11.03 2.03
C ILE A 115 -5.37 -11.39 2.62
N ALA A 116 -4.42 -11.82 1.75
CA ALA A 116 -3.05 -12.11 2.16
C ALA A 116 -2.36 -10.92 2.85
N ALA A 117 -2.76 -9.68 2.54
CA ALA A 117 -2.29 -8.48 3.23
C ALA A 117 -2.65 -8.45 4.72
N ASP A 118 -3.83 -8.94 5.13
CA ASP A 118 -4.21 -9.00 6.54
C ASP A 118 -3.27 -9.90 7.35
N SER A 119 -2.90 -11.05 6.74
CA SER A 119 -1.94 -11.97 7.33
C SER A 119 -0.55 -11.35 7.47
N PHE A 120 -0.14 -10.53 6.48
CA PHE A 120 1.12 -9.80 6.53
C PHE A 120 1.12 -8.72 7.63
N HIS A 121 0.08 -7.89 7.72
CA HIS A 121 -0.02 -6.86 8.75
C HIS A 121 -0.10 -7.46 10.17
N HIS A 122 -0.74 -8.63 10.33
CA HIS A 122 -0.70 -9.38 11.58
C HIS A 122 0.72 -9.88 11.91
N ALA A 123 1.51 -10.31 10.91
CA ALA A 123 2.91 -10.68 11.11
C ALA A 123 3.76 -9.47 11.53
N VAL A 124 3.54 -8.30 10.93
CA VAL A 124 4.19 -7.03 11.31
C VAL A 124 3.84 -6.66 12.75
N GLU A 125 2.57 -6.76 13.15
CA GLU A 125 2.15 -6.47 14.52
C GLU A 125 2.85 -7.39 15.53
N ASN A 126 2.96 -8.69 15.21
CA ASN A 126 3.71 -9.62 16.06
C ASN A 126 5.20 -9.31 16.10
N SER A 127 5.79 -8.87 14.98
CA SER A 127 7.17 -8.43 14.93
C SER A 127 7.41 -7.22 15.84
N LEU A 128 6.53 -6.22 15.80
CA LEU A 128 6.58 -5.05 16.68
C LEU A 128 6.46 -5.45 18.16
N LYS A 129 5.55 -6.37 18.49
CA LYS A 129 5.41 -6.91 19.86
C LYS A 129 6.67 -7.62 20.34
N ARG A 130 7.35 -8.39 19.47
CA ARG A 130 8.62 -9.05 19.79
C ARG A 130 9.77 -8.06 19.97
N LYS A 131 9.84 -7.02 19.12
CA LYS A 131 10.85 -5.96 19.21
C LYS A 131 10.70 -5.15 20.52
N GLY A 132 9.46 -5.03 21.00
CA GLY A 132 9.15 -4.48 22.32
C GLY A 132 9.19 -2.95 22.33
N LYS A 133 10.38 -2.36 22.24
CA LYS A 133 10.55 -0.90 22.17
C LYS A 133 10.83 -0.48 20.73
N VAL A 134 9.95 0.36 20.20
CA VAL A 134 10.03 0.95 18.85
C VAL A 134 10.04 2.46 19.08
N TYR A 135 11.19 3.08 18.88
CA TYR A 135 11.41 4.49 19.24
C TYR A 135 11.29 5.41 18.04
N ASP A 136 11.74 4.97 16.88
CA ASP A 136 11.76 5.76 15.66
C ASP A 136 11.18 4.99 14.45
N PHE A 137 11.23 5.64 13.28
CA PHE A 137 10.73 5.07 12.05
C PHE A 137 11.61 3.94 11.51
N ASN A 138 12.93 3.99 11.74
CA ASN A 138 13.82 2.90 11.34
C ASN A 138 13.52 1.63 12.14
N ASP A 139 13.16 1.79 13.42
CA ASP A 139 12.73 0.67 14.24
C ASP A 139 11.49 -0.03 13.68
N TYR A 140 10.57 0.76 13.10
CA TYR A 140 9.39 0.24 12.42
C TYR A 140 9.77 -0.46 11.11
N LEU A 141 10.68 0.10 10.29
CA LEU A 141 11.16 -0.53 9.06
C LEU A 141 11.80 -1.91 9.34
N ASP A 142 12.65 -1.99 10.35
CA ASP A 142 13.24 -3.27 10.80
C ASP A 142 12.15 -4.27 11.19
N ALA A 143 11.15 -3.82 11.95
CA ALA A 143 10.05 -4.70 12.36
C ALA A 143 9.23 -5.22 11.17
N VAL A 144 9.03 -4.39 10.13
CA VAL A 144 8.41 -4.83 8.88
C VAL A 144 9.31 -5.83 8.14
N SER A 145 10.61 -5.57 8.06
CA SER A 145 11.58 -6.48 7.44
C SER A 145 11.64 -7.85 8.14
N ASP A 146 11.59 -7.86 9.47
CA ASP A 146 11.63 -9.07 10.30
C ASP A 146 10.27 -9.80 10.36
N SER A 147 9.21 -9.19 9.83
CA SER A 147 7.86 -9.74 9.91
C SER A 147 7.67 -10.95 9.00
N TYR A 148 8.32 -10.96 7.84
CA TYR A 148 8.13 -11.97 6.81
C TYR A 148 9.45 -12.24 6.08
N LYS A 149 9.75 -13.52 5.85
CA LYS A 149 11.01 -13.91 5.21
C LYS A 149 11.08 -13.39 3.77
N GLY A 150 12.10 -12.57 3.48
CA GLY A 150 12.38 -12.08 2.13
C GLY A 150 11.41 -11.01 1.65
N VAL A 151 10.69 -10.34 2.55
CA VAL A 151 9.92 -9.13 2.20
C VAL A 151 10.87 -8.06 1.69
N ASN A 152 10.50 -7.40 0.61
CA ASN A 152 11.16 -6.20 0.12
C ASN A 152 10.48 -4.98 0.76
N VAL A 153 11.17 -4.34 1.69
CA VAL A 153 10.70 -3.11 2.35
C VAL A 153 11.33 -1.91 1.65
N VAL A 154 10.49 -1.11 1.00
CA VAL A 154 10.91 0.14 0.34
C VAL A 154 10.43 1.31 1.17
N GLN A 155 11.39 2.07 1.71
CA GLN A 155 11.10 3.37 2.31
C GLN A 155 10.84 4.39 1.21
N MET A 156 9.62 4.90 1.12
CA MET A 156 9.29 5.97 0.19
C MET A 156 9.79 7.31 0.72
N ASN A 157 10.42 8.08 -0.16
CA ASN A 157 10.90 9.45 0.10
C ASN A 157 10.04 10.47 -0.67
N GLU A 158 10.36 11.76 -0.56
CA GLU A 158 9.62 12.85 -1.20
C GLU A 158 9.55 12.66 -2.72
N ASN A 159 10.62 12.14 -3.33
CA ASN A 159 10.72 11.89 -4.77
C ASN A 159 9.96 10.64 -5.23
N SER A 160 9.45 9.84 -4.27
CA SER A 160 8.66 8.65 -4.57
C SER A 160 7.19 8.98 -4.83
N PHE A 161 6.75 10.22 -4.53
CA PHE A 161 5.36 10.65 -4.62
C PHE A 161 5.13 11.52 -5.86
N TYR A 162 4.12 11.14 -6.64
CA TYR A 162 3.74 11.81 -7.87
C TYR A 162 2.32 12.35 -7.79
N VAL A 163 2.06 13.40 -8.55
CA VAL A 163 0.72 13.96 -8.69
C VAL A 163 -0.04 13.17 -9.74
N TRP A 164 -0.81 12.19 -9.28
CA TRP A 164 -1.72 11.44 -10.14
C TRP A 164 -3.05 12.17 -10.30
N GLU A 165 -3.51 12.30 -11.54
CA GLU A 165 -4.75 12.98 -11.88
C GLU A 165 -5.90 12.00 -12.10
N ASP A 166 -7.10 12.48 -11.84
CA ASP A 166 -8.34 11.78 -12.15
C ASP A 166 -8.78 12.23 -13.55
N HIS A 167 -8.56 11.39 -14.56
CA HIS A 167 -8.85 11.73 -15.95
C HIS A 167 -10.32 11.46 -16.35
N THR A 168 -11.22 11.32 -15.37
CA THR A 168 -12.64 11.13 -15.67
C THR A 168 -13.36 12.40 -16.06
N SER A 169 -14.13 12.30 -17.15
CA SER A 169 -15.01 13.38 -17.58
C SER A 169 -16.24 13.46 -16.67
N GLN A 170 -16.22 14.40 -15.73
CA GLN A 170 -17.37 14.71 -14.87
C GLN A 170 -18.62 15.07 -15.67
N TYR A 171 -18.45 15.77 -16.80
CA TYR A 171 -19.54 16.10 -17.70
C TYR A 171 -20.22 14.84 -18.28
N LYS A 172 -19.43 13.87 -18.77
CA LYS A 172 -19.98 12.60 -19.28
C LYS A 172 -20.64 11.81 -18.16
N LEU A 173 -19.98 11.66 -17.01
CA LEU A 173 -20.55 10.97 -15.83
C LEU A 173 -21.91 11.54 -15.42
N ASN A 174 -22.05 12.87 -15.41
CA ASN A 174 -23.30 13.53 -15.05
C ASN A 174 -24.42 13.34 -16.08
N LYS A 175 -24.09 13.07 -17.35
CA LYS A 175 -25.06 12.86 -18.43
C LYS A 175 -25.44 11.40 -18.66
N ILE A 176 -24.78 10.45 -18.01
CA ILE A 176 -25.13 9.03 -18.15
C ILE A 176 -26.45 8.75 -17.42
N THR A 177 -27.47 8.37 -18.20
CA THR A 177 -28.78 7.92 -17.71
C THR A 177 -29.15 6.57 -18.36
N PRO A 178 -29.47 5.52 -17.58
CA PRO A 178 -29.43 5.50 -16.11
C PRO A 178 -27.98 5.55 -15.60
N ARG A 179 -27.77 6.13 -14.40
CA ARG A 179 -26.44 6.06 -13.78
C ARG A 179 -26.09 4.59 -13.56
N PRO A 180 -24.95 4.10 -14.06
CA PRO A 180 -24.51 2.74 -13.80
C PRO A 180 -24.17 2.66 -12.30
N TYR A 181 -25.02 1.97 -11.55
CA TYR A 181 -24.71 1.59 -10.18
C TYR A 181 -24.10 0.18 -10.22
N LEU A 182 -23.23 -0.15 -9.27
CA LEU A 182 -22.66 -1.50 -9.17
C LEU A 182 -23.72 -2.60 -9.02
N ASN A 183 -24.92 -2.26 -8.53
CA ASN A 183 -26.04 -3.19 -8.42
C ASN A 183 -26.73 -3.52 -9.77
N SER A 184 -26.31 -2.87 -10.86
CA SER A 184 -26.92 -3.00 -12.20
C SER A 184 -25.99 -3.62 -13.25
N ILE A 185 -24.87 -4.19 -12.81
CA ILE A 185 -23.88 -4.97 -13.60
C ILE A 185 -23.69 -6.29 -12.87
#